data_AF-A0A943G4U3-F1
#
_entry.id   AF-A0A943G4U3-F1
#
_cell.length_a   1.000
_cell.length_b   1.000
_cell.length_c   1.000
_cell.angle_alpha   90.00
_cell.angle_beta   90.00
_cell.angle_gamma   90.00
#
_symmetry.space_group_name_H-M   'P 1'
#
loop_
_entity.id
_entity.type
_entity.pdbx_description
1 polymer ?
#
loop_
_entity_poly.entity_id
_entity_poly.type
_entity_poly.pdbx_seq_one_letter_code
_entity_poly.pdbx_strand_id
1 'polypeptide(L)'
;MANYTFNFDLIQPQEDDYYDISQFNENMEIIDQALINRVSMSQMTAYAKPVFASYVGNGQATRTIQAGTFMKLVFLVKDGQIVGAASKDTPYVNDGTTYLQVYDNYFVLGGGFCNENGITYSYFGL
;
A
#
# COMPACT_ATOMS: atom_id res chain seq x y z
N MET A 1 4.66 -19.43 11.11
CA MET A 1 5.81 -18.48 11.02
C MET A 1 5.55 -17.64 9.79
N ALA A 2 5.66 -16.30 9.83
CA ALA A 2 5.38 -15.51 8.62
C ALA A 2 6.35 -15.89 7.47
N ASN A 3 5.82 -16.02 6.26
CA ASN A 3 6.64 -16.16 5.05
C ASN A 3 6.99 -14.77 4.53
N TYR A 4 8.00 -14.65 3.69
CA TYR A 4 8.47 -13.37 3.16
C TYR A 4 8.87 -13.49 1.69
N THR A 5 8.68 -12.41 0.92
CA THR A 5 9.18 -12.32 -0.46
C THR A 5 10.70 -12.26 -0.49
N PHE A 6 11.28 -12.66 -1.62
CA PHE A 6 12.70 -12.96 -1.71
C PHE A 6 13.63 -11.72 -1.72
N ASN A 7 13.20 -10.59 -2.29
CA ASN A 7 14.10 -9.46 -2.56
C ASN A 7 13.99 -8.33 -1.54
N PHE A 8 12.81 -8.10 -0.97
CA PHE A 8 12.51 -6.99 -0.07
C PHE A 8 11.83 -7.43 1.23
N ASP A 9 11.85 -8.74 1.55
CA ASP A 9 11.31 -9.33 2.78
C ASP A 9 9.87 -8.89 3.08
N LEU A 10 9.03 -8.82 2.05
CA LEU A 10 7.66 -8.38 2.22
C LEU A 10 6.83 -9.51 2.83
N ILE A 11 5.98 -9.20 3.81
CA ILE A 11 5.23 -10.20 4.59
C ILE A 11 4.27 -10.97 3.68
N GLN A 12 4.38 -12.30 3.72
CA GLN A 12 3.43 -13.27 3.18
C GLN A 12 2.76 -14.01 4.37
N PRO A 13 1.52 -13.67 4.76
CA PRO A 13 0.82 -14.37 5.82
C PRO A 13 0.64 -15.87 5.48
N GLN A 14 0.68 -16.71 6.52
CA GLN A 14 0.37 -18.13 6.38
C GLN A 14 -1.14 -18.35 6.41
N GLU A 15 -1.62 -19.32 5.64
CA GLU A 15 -3.04 -19.62 5.49
C GLU A 15 -3.69 -19.97 6.84
N ASP A 16 -4.39 -19.01 7.42
CA ASP A 16 -5.39 -19.20 8.48
C ASP A 16 -6.39 -18.01 8.57
N ASP A 17 -6.46 -17.14 7.55
CA ASP A 17 -7.20 -15.86 7.62
C ASP A 17 -8.28 -15.70 6.52
N TYR A 18 -9.27 -14.84 6.81
CA TYR A 18 -10.58 -14.69 6.13
C TYR A 18 -10.56 -14.18 4.67
N TYR A 19 -9.38 -13.86 4.13
CA TYR A 19 -9.19 -13.30 2.78
C TYR A 19 -8.37 -14.28 1.93
N ASP A 20 -8.45 -14.20 0.60
CA ASP A 20 -7.69 -15.10 -0.29
C ASP A 20 -6.19 -14.77 -0.24
N ILE A 21 -5.52 -15.34 0.77
CA ILE A 21 -4.10 -15.16 1.08
C ILE A 21 -3.21 -15.54 -0.10
N SER A 22 -3.67 -16.46 -0.95
CA SER A 22 -2.95 -16.87 -2.16
C SER A 22 -2.73 -15.69 -3.11
N GLN A 23 -3.77 -14.90 -3.35
CA GLN A 23 -3.72 -13.72 -4.21
C GLN A 23 -2.93 -12.58 -3.57
N PHE A 24 -3.01 -12.43 -2.25
CA PHE A 24 -2.17 -11.47 -1.53
C PHE A 24 -0.69 -11.82 -1.71
N ASN A 25 -0.32 -13.09 -1.49
CA ASN A 25 1.06 -13.54 -1.60
C ASN A 25 1.62 -13.41 -3.02
N GLU A 26 0.80 -13.67 -4.05
CA GLU A 26 1.17 -13.46 -5.46
C GLU A 26 1.42 -11.97 -5.76
N ASN A 27 0.55 -11.09 -5.28
CA ASN A 27 0.73 -9.64 -5.43
C ASN A 27 2.01 -9.14 -4.74
N MET A 28 2.33 -9.70 -3.57
CA MET A 28 3.56 -9.36 -2.87
C MET A 28 4.80 -9.76 -3.68
N GLU A 29 4.80 -10.93 -4.32
CA GLU A 29 5.91 -11.36 -5.20
C GLU A 29 6.04 -10.48 -6.45
N ILE A 30 4.93 -10.05 -7.05
CA ILE A 30 4.94 -9.15 -8.20
C ILE A 30 5.53 -7.78 -7.81
N ILE A 31 5.15 -7.25 -6.65
CA ILE A 31 5.67 -5.99 -6.12
C ILE A 31 7.17 -6.11 -5.83
N ASP A 32 7.59 -7.21 -5.21
CA ASP A 32 8.98 -7.51 -4.90
C ASP A 32 9.87 -7.53 -6.16
N GLN A 33 9.38 -8.16 -7.24
CA GLN A 33 10.06 -8.17 -8.54
C GLN A 33 10.02 -6.82 -9.26
N ALA A 34 8.91 -6.08 -9.18
CA ALA A 34 8.80 -4.75 -9.77
C ALA A 34 9.74 -3.74 -9.08
N LEU A 35 9.95 -3.90 -7.77
CA LEU A 35 10.93 -3.13 -7.01
C LEU A 35 12.35 -3.45 -7.47
N ILE A 36 12.69 -4.72 -7.70
CA ILE A 36 14.03 -5.10 -8.17
C ILE A 36 14.40 -4.43 -9.51
N ASN A 37 13.43 -4.36 -10.43
CA ASN A 37 13.64 -3.79 -11.75
C ASN A 37 13.73 -2.25 -11.74
N ARG A 38 13.29 -1.60 -10.66
CA ARG A 38 13.18 -0.13 -10.54
C ARG A 38 14.14 0.47 -9.51
N VAL A 39 14.78 -0.36 -8.69
CA VAL A 39 15.69 0.06 -7.62
C VAL A 39 17.13 -0.09 -8.11
N SER A 40 17.67 0.97 -8.72
CA SER A 40 19.11 1.18 -8.63
C SER A 40 19.41 1.56 -7.18
N MET A 41 20.14 0.70 -6.46
CA MET A 41 20.36 0.72 -5.01
C MET A 41 20.83 2.07 -4.43
N SER A 42 21.37 2.97 -5.28
CA SER A 42 21.85 4.30 -4.89
C SER A 42 20.75 5.37 -4.76
N GLN A 43 19.55 5.14 -5.29
CA GLN A 43 18.45 6.12 -5.24
C GLN A 43 17.50 5.92 -4.05
N MET A 44 17.44 4.71 -3.48
CA MET A 44 16.55 4.39 -2.35
C MET A 44 16.98 5.04 -1.02
N THR A 45 18.28 5.21 -0.78
CA THR A 45 18.81 5.71 0.49
C THR A 45 18.80 7.24 0.63
N ALA A 46 18.61 7.99 -0.46
CA ALA A 46 18.62 9.45 -0.43
C ALA A 46 17.22 10.10 -0.41
N TYR A 47 16.17 9.44 -0.90
CA TYR A 47 14.87 10.08 -1.15
C TYR A 47 13.64 9.41 -0.52
N ALA A 48 13.70 8.13 -0.16
CA ALA A 48 12.54 7.40 0.33
C ALA A 48 12.35 7.58 1.86
N LYS A 49 12.07 8.80 2.34
CA LYS A 49 11.63 8.99 3.73
C LYS A 49 10.18 8.51 3.83
N PRO A 50 9.87 7.44 4.58
CA PRO A 50 8.49 7.04 4.79
C PRO A 50 7.75 8.16 5.53
N VAL A 51 6.71 8.70 4.91
CA VAL A 51 5.82 9.66 5.57
C VAL A 51 4.72 8.87 6.25
N PHE A 52 4.64 8.93 7.58
CA PHE A 52 3.57 8.31 8.36
C PHE A 52 2.53 9.37 8.73
N ALA A 53 1.28 9.14 8.34
CA ALA A 53 0.17 10.00 8.71
C ALA A 53 -1.11 9.19 8.90
N SER A 54 -2.11 9.80 9.51
CA SER A 54 -3.41 9.18 9.79
C SER A 54 -4.53 10.05 9.27
N TYR A 55 -5.69 9.46 9.03
CA TYR A 55 -6.91 10.20 8.77
C TYR A 55 -8.06 9.69 9.66
N VAL A 56 -9.07 10.54 9.82
CA VAL A 56 -10.35 10.20 10.45
C VAL A 56 -11.39 10.09 9.36
N GLY A 57 -12.19 9.02 9.36
CA GLY A 57 -13.24 8.80 8.36
C GLY A 57 -14.21 9.99 8.28
N ASN A 58 -14.64 10.34 7.07
CA ASN A 58 -15.48 11.54 6.83
C ASN A 58 -16.89 11.23 6.29
N GLY A 59 -17.31 9.96 6.25
CA GLY A 59 -18.63 9.55 5.80
C GLY A 59 -18.85 9.65 4.28
N GLN A 60 -17.79 9.83 3.50
CA GLN A 60 -17.86 9.97 2.04
C GLN A 60 -17.63 8.62 1.35
N ALA A 61 -18.11 8.45 0.11
CA ALA A 61 -17.86 7.23 -0.67
C ALA A 61 -16.40 7.10 -1.12
N THR A 62 -15.69 8.23 -1.26
CA THR A 62 -14.28 8.29 -1.59
C THR A 62 -13.60 9.41 -0.81
N ARG A 63 -12.28 9.27 -0.64
CA ARG A 63 -11.44 10.29 0.00
C ARG A 63 -10.14 10.46 -0.77
N THR A 64 -9.83 11.69 -1.12
CA THR A 64 -8.54 12.05 -1.68
C THR A 64 -7.59 12.51 -0.57
N ILE A 65 -6.39 11.94 -0.53
CA ILE A 65 -5.30 12.37 0.35
C ILE A 65 -4.19 12.94 -0.52
N GLN A 66 -3.91 14.24 -0.32
CA GLN A 66 -2.84 14.94 -1.01
C GLN A 66 -1.51 14.62 -0.34
N ALA A 67 -0.50 14.33 -1.15
CA ALA A 67 0.89 14.26 -0.73
C ALA A 67 1.67 15.37 -1.43
N GLY A 68 2.45 16.13 -0.68
CA GLY A 68 3.27 17.22 -1.23
C GLY A 68 4.46 16.76 -2.06
N THR A 69 4.51 15.50 -2.50
CA THR A 69 5.65 14.85 -3.15
C THR A 69 5.15 13.73 -4.05
N PHE A 70 5.98 13.31 -5.00
CA PHE A 70 5.65 12.21 -5.90
C PHE A 70 5.63 10.88 -5.14
N MET A 71 4.46 10.24 -5.05
CA MET A 71 4.29 8.94 -4.39
C MET A 71 4.49 7.80 -5.36
N LYS A 72 5.40 6.88 -5.02
CA LYS A 72 5.58 5.63 -5.79
C LYS A 72 4.76 4.47 -5.24
N LEU A 73 4.57 4.44 -3.93
CA LEU A 73 3.97 3.33 -3.22
C LEU A 73 3.28 3.86 -1.97
N VAL A 74 2.05 3.42 -1.74
CA VAL A 74 1.23 3.77 -0.58
C VAL A 74 0.80 2.48 0.12
N PHE A 75 0.99 2.44 1.43
CA PHE A 75 0.51 1.39 2.31
C PHE A 75 -0.55 1.96 3.24
N LEU A 76 -1.59 1.19 3.49
CA LEU A 76 -2.57 1.43 4.53
C LEU A 76 -2.29 0.46 5.66
N VAL A 77 -2.23 0.99 6.87
CA VAL A 77 -1.93 0.23 8.07
C VAL A 77 -3.05 0.47 9.08
N LYS A 78 -3.60 -0.63 9.59
CA LYS A 78 -4.60 -0.65 10.65
C LYS A 78 -4.12 -1.58 11.74
N ASP A 79 -4.16 -1.14 13.00
CA ASP A 79 -3.78 -1.96 14.16
C ASP A 79 -2.37 -2.60 14.03
N GLY A 80 -1.46 -1.91 13.34
CA GLY A 80 -0.08 -2.38 13.10
C GLY A 80 0.08 -3.36 11.93
N GLN A 81 -0.99 -3.67 11.19
CA GLN A 81 -0.98 -4.57 10.03
C GLN A 81 -1.25 -3.82 8.72
N ILE A 82 -0.57 -4.22 7.65
CA ILE A 82 -0.83 -3.69 6.30
C ILE A 82 -2.15 -4.28 5.80
N VAL A 83 -3.14 -3.41 5.56
CA VAL A 83 -4.48 -3.78 5.08
C VAL A 83 -4.70 -3.44 3.61
N GLY A 84 -3.77 -2.71 3.00
CA GLY A 84 -3.78 -2.40 1.58
C GLY A 84 -2.46 -1.82 1.12
N ALA A 85 -2.04 -2.17 -0.09
CA ALA A 85 -0.86 -1.60 -0.73
C ALA A 85 -1.18 -1.31 -2.20
N ALA A 86 -0.76 -0.14 -2.69
CA ALA A 86 -0.96 0.23 -4.08
C ALA A 86 0.18 1.10 -4.61
N SER A 87 0.41 0.99 -5.91
CA SER A 87 1.24 1.90 -6.70
C SER A 87 0.39 2.59 -7.77
N LYS A 88 0.99 3.50 -8.53
CA LYS A 88 0.32 4.14 -9.68
C LYS A 88 -0.12 3.13 -10.74
N ASP A 89 0.70 2.09 -10.93
CA ASP A 89 0.50 1.07 -11.96
C ASP A 89 -0.38 -0.09 -11.46
N THR A 90 -0.47 -0.26 -10.13
CA THR A 90 -1.14 -1.39 -9.49
C THR A 90 -2.02 -0.89 -8.35
N PRO A 91 -3.30 -0.55 -8.62
CA PRO A 91 -4.23 -0.19 -7.57
C PRO A 91 -4.58 -1.38 -6.68
N TYR A 92 -4.96 -1.08 -5.45
CA TYR A 92 -5.53 -2.08 -4.55
C TYR A 92 -7.00 -2.24 -4.87
N VAL A 93 -7.35 -3.40 -5.42
CA VAL A 93 -8.72 -3.78 -5.81
C VAL A 93 -9.10 -5.03 -5.03
N ASN A 94 -10.31 -5.06 -4.48
CA ASN A 94 -10.88 -6.22 -3.81
C ASN A 94 -12.34 -6.38 -4.27
N ASP A 95 -12.74 -7.59 -4.66
CA ASP A 95 -14.06 -7.88 -5.24
C ASP A 95 -14.51 -6.91 -6.34
N GLY A 96 -13.59 -6.56 -7.24
CA GLY A 96 -13.84 -5.63 -8.36
C GLY A 96 -14.02 -4.16 -7.96
N THR A 97 -13.88 -3.83 -6.66
CA THR A 97 -13.94 -2.46 -6.15
C THR A 97 -12.54 -1.94 -5.88
N THR A 98 -12.22 -0.75 -6.39
CA THR A 98 -10.94 -0.09 -6.10
C THR A 98 -10.97 0.59 -4.74
N TYR A 99 -10.16 0.10 -3.82
CA TYR A 99 -10.07 0.59 -2.44
C TYR A 99 -8.94 1.58 -2.23
N LEU A 100 -7.85 1.48 -3.01
CA LEU A 100 -6.76 2.44 -3.01
C LEU A 100 -6.20 2.60 -4.43
N GLN A 101 -6.20 3.84 -4.93
CA GLN A 101 -5.59 4.22 -6.19
C GLN A 101 -4.55 5.30 -5.94
N VAL A 102 -3.33 5.10 -6.43
CA VAL A 102 -2.25 6.08 -6.30
C VAL A 102 -2.11 6.87 -7.59
N TYR A 103 -1.90 8.18 -7.45
CA TYR A 103 -1.52 9.11 -8.49
C TYR A 103 -0.21 9.78 -8.07
N ASP A 104 0.30 10.66 -8.95
CA ASP A 104 1.59 11.31 -8.76
C ASP A 104 1.69 12.01 -7.39
N ASN A 105 0.76 12.93 -7.07
CA ASN A 105 0.84 13.75 -5.84
C ASN A 105 -0.35 13.53 -4.90
N TYR A 106 -1.18 12.53 -5.15
CA TYR A 106 -2.31 12.21 -4.28
C TYR A 106 -2.68 10.74 -4.43
N PHE A 107 -3.40 10.21 -3.46
CA PHE A 107 -4.03 8.92 -3.59
C PHE A 107 -5.50 9.03 -3.19
N VAL A 108 -6.30 8.12 -3.73
CA VAL A 108 -7.73 8.07 -3.50
C VAL A 108 -8.04 6.77 -2.79
N LEU A 109 -8.73 6.90 -1.67
CA LEU A 109 -9.32 5.81 -0.90
C LEU A 109 -10.77 5.65 -1.32
N GLY A 110 -11.17 4.41 -1.54
CA GLY A 110 -12.55 4.02 -1.83
C GLY A 110 -13.05 2.99 -0.84
N GLY A 111 -14.35 2.68 -0.93
CA GLY A 111 -14.98 1.60 -0.17
C GLY A 111 -14.97 1.84 1.34
N GLY A 112 -14.62 0.82 2.12
CA GLY A 112 -14.60 0.90 3.59
C GLY A 112 -13.53 1.85 4.14
N PHE A 113 -12.36 1.92 3.51
CA PHE A 113 -11.21 2.66 4.06
C PHE A 113 -11.46 4.15 4.19
N CYS A 114 -12.14 4.80 3.25
CA CYS A 114 -12.40 6.25 3.34
C CYS A 114 -13.23 6.64 4.58
N ASN A 115 -13.94 5.69 5.18
CA ASN A 115 -14.81 5.88 6.35
C ASN A 115 -14.29 5.24 7.63
N GLU A 116 -13.18 4.51 7.54
CA GLU A 116 -12.66 3.73 8.65
C GLU A 116 -11.73 4.57 9.54
N ASN A 117 -11.97 4.53 10.84
CA ASN A 117 -11.13 5.20 11.83
C ASN A 117 -9.93 4.32 12.20
N GLY A 118 -8.81 4.95 12.51
CA GLY A 118 -7.59 4.24 12.91
C GLY A 118 -6.73 3.76 11.75
N ILE A 119 -7.11 4.07 10.50
CA ILE A 119 -6.22 3.85 9.36
C ILE A 119 -5.11 4.90 9.38
N THR A 120 -3.89 4.39 9.40
CA THR A 120 -2.67 5.13 9.10
C THR A 120 -2.24 4.80 7.68
N TYR A 121 -1.49 5.69 7.05
CA TYR A 121 -0.90 5.45 5.76
C TYR A 121 0.57 5.82 5.78
N SER A 122 1.35 5.06 5.03
CA SER A 122 2.73 5.37 4.75
C SER A 122 2.98 5.40 3.26
N TYR A 123 3.66 6.43 2.78
CA TYR A 123 4.07 6.49 1.39
C TYR A 123 5.56 6.79 1.25
N PHE A 124 6.13 6.30 0.15
CA PHE A 124 7.50 6.60 -0.25
C PHE A 124 7.49 7.71 -1.30
N GLY A 125 8.03 8.86 -0.91
CA GLY A 125 8.22 10.02 -1.77
C GLY A 125 9.52 9.97 -2.57
N LEU A 126 9.56 10.68 -3.70
CA LEU A 126 10.77 11.23 -4.31
C LEU A 126 10.84 12.74 -4.06
#